data_AF-A0A966D4Z1-F1
#
_entry.id   AF-A0A966D4Z1-F1
#
_cell.length_a   1.000
_cell.length_b   1.000
_cell.length_c   1.000
_cell.angle_alpha   90.00
_cell.angle_beta   90.00
_cell.angle_gamma   90.00
#
_symmetry.space_group_name_H-M   'P 1'
#
loop_
_entity.id
_entity.type
_entity.pdbx_description
1 polymer ?
#
loop_
_entity_poly.entity_id
_entity_poly.type
_entity_poly.pdbx_seq_one_letter_code
_entity_poly.pdbx_strand_id
1 'polypeptide(L)'
;DRVYLRKRPEKGLWAGFEEFPWEAPPAEASLGIPGTLIERGADMGTVRCSFTRWRVRLRTLLVPLGEREDPPLSCEGRWVGSDELLALPLSSAGGRARKKLFGLSVIPCPGRPVRAGDG
;
A
#
# COMPACT_ATOMS: atom_id res chain seq x y z
N ASP A 1 -7.30 5.92 9.99
CA ASP A 1 -6.23 5.16 10.72
C ASP A 1 -6.05 3.72 10.25
N ARG A 2 -6.44 3.37 9.03
CA ARG A 2 -6.26 2.03 8.47
C ARG A 2 -5.84 2.16 7.02
N VAL A 3 -5.21 1.13 6.48
CA VAL A 3 -4.86 1.05 5.06
C VAL A 3 -5.44 -0.21 4.46
N TYR A 4 -5.79 -0.14 3.17
CA TYR A 4 -6.27 -1.31 2.46
C TYR A 4 -5.10 -2.11 1.89
N LEU A 5 -5.06 -3.41 2.19
CA LEU A 5 -4.13 -4.35 1.57
C LEU A 5 -4.93 -5.36 0.75
N ARG A 6 -4.42 -5.69 -0.44
CA ARG A 6 -4.94 -6.80 -1.24
C ARG A 6 -4.33 -8.12 -0.77
N LYS A 7 -5.09 -9.20 -0.89
CA LYS A 7 -4.57 -10.56 -0.77
C LYS A 7 -4.00 -10.98 -2.12
N ARG A 8 -2.76 -11.50 -2.15
CA ARG A 8 -2.19 -12.07 -3.37
C ARG A 8 -2.78 -13.46 -3.65
N PRO A 9 -2.82 -13.89 -4.92
CA PRO A 9 -3.25 -15.24 -5.29
C PRO A 9 -2.49 -16.33 -4.54
N GLU A 10 -3.08 -17.51 -4.39
CA GLU A 10 -2.47 -18.65 -3.67
C GLU A 10 -1.28 -19.29 -4.40
N LYS A 11 -1.02 -18.89 -5.66
CA LYS A 11 0.07 -19.41 -6.48
C LYS A 11 0.84 -18.26 -7.13
N GLY A 12 2.14 -18.47 -7.33
CA GLY A 12 3.04 -17.51 -7.99
C GLY A 12 3.89 -16.71 -7.01
N LEU A 13 4.41 -15.58 -7.50
CA LEU A 13 5.30 -14.73 -6.71
C LEU A 13 4.55 -14.12 -5.52
N TRP A 14 5.12 -14.24 -4.31
CA TRP A 14 4.51 -13.76 -3.06
C TRP A 14 3.12 -14.36 -2.80
N ALA A 15 2.91 -15.61 -3.21
CA ALA A 15 1.64 -16.31 -3.02
C ALA A 15 1.18 -16.32 -1.55
N GLY A 16 -0.09 -15.97 -1.32
CA GLY A 16 -0.69 -15.94 0.02
C GLY A 16 -0.29 -14.77 0.91
N PHE A 17 0.62 -13.89 0.46
CA PHE A 17 0.96 -12.66 1.19
C PHE A 17 -0.07 -11.55 0.95
N GLU A 18 -0.08 -10.59 1.86
CA GLU A 18 -0.83 -9.34 1.71
C GLU A 18 0.11 -8.23 1.23
N GLU A 19 -0.39 -7.32 0.39
CA GLU A 19 0.39 -6.18 -0.07
C GLU A 19 -0.47 -4.97 -0.41
N PHE A 20 0.16 -3.80 -0.50
CA PHE A 20 -0.49 -2.62 -1.04
C PHE A 20 -0.91 -2.88 -2.51
N PRO A 21 -2.10 -2.43 -2.95
CA PRO A 21 -2.48 -2.53 -4.35
C PRO A 21 -1.48 -1.78 -5.24
N TRP A 22 -0.93 -2.47 -6.25
CA TRP A 22 -0.09 -1.88 -7.28
C TRP A 22 -0.22 -2.67 -8.57
N GLU A 23 0.09 -2.04 -9.69
CA GLU A 23 0.19 -2.68 -10.99
C GLU A 23 1.49 -2.25 -11.68
N ALA A 24 2.10 -3.16 -12.45
CA ALA A 24 3.18 -2.81 -13.36
C ALA A 24 3.08 -3.66 -14.64
N PRO A 25 2.15 -3.36 -15.55
CA PRO A 25 2.10 -4.03 -16.84
C PRO A 25 3.41 -3.79 -17.61
N PRO A 26 3.98 -4.81 -18.31
CA PRO A 26 3.46 -6.16 -18.53
C PRO A 26 3.89 -7.20 -17.47
N ALA A 27 4.52 -6.78 -16.38
CA ALA A 27 5.09 -7.70 -15.39
C ALA A 27 4.03 -8.44 -14.54
N GLU A 28 2.89 -7.78 -14.27
CA GLU A 28 1.70 -8.39 -13.66
C GLU A 28 0.43 -7.95 -14.39
N ALA A 29 -0.65 -8.73 -14.24
CA ALA A 29 -1.98 -8.35 -14.72
C ALA A 29 -2.45 -7.05 -14.05
N SER A 30 -3.17 -6.22 -14.80
CA SER A 30 -3.75 -4.99 -14.24
C SER A 30 -4.79 -5.33 -13.18
N LEU A 31 -4.80 -4.52 -12.12
CA LEU A 31 -5.82 -4.60 -11.06
C LEU A 31 -7.09 -3.81 -11.40
N GLY A 32 -7.08 -3.10 -12.53
CA GLY A 32 -8.15 -2.20 -12.93
C GLY A 32 -8.25 -0.99 -12.00
N ILE A 33 -7.12 -0.46 -11.52
CA ILE A 33 -7.11 0.73 -10.65
C ILE A 33 -7.70 1.90 -11.45
N PRO A 34 -8.86 2.47 -11.04
CA PRO A 34 -9.46 3.56 -11.80
C PRO A 34 -8.55 4.78 -11.86
N GLY A 35 -8.45 5.40 -13.06
CA GLY A 35 -7.66 6.62 -13.25
C GLY A 35 -8.05 7.74 -12.29
N THR A 36 -9.33 7.83 -11.92
CA THR A 36 -9.85 8.79 -10.93
C THR A 36 -9.24 8.61 -9.54
N LEU A 37 -8.88 7.38 -9.12
CA LEU A 37 -8.14 7.16 -7.86
C LEU A 37 -6.71 7.67 -7.98
N ILE A 38 -6.08 7.46 -9.14
CA ILE A 38 -4.70 7.89 -9.41
C ILE A 38 -4.61 9.42 -9.38
N GLU A 39 -5.59 10.10 -9.98
CA GLU A 39 -5.68 11.57 -10.02
C GLU A 39 -5.94 12.18 -8.64
N ARG A 40 -6.77 11.52 -7.81
CA ARG A 40 -7.03 11.94 -6.42
C ARG A 40 -5.86 11.65 -5.47
N GLY A 41 -4.91 10.81 -5.88
CA GLY A 41 -3.82 10.35 -5.05
C GLY A 41 -2.74 11.41 -4.81
N ALA A 42 -2.43 11.67 -3.54
CA ALA A 42 -1.27 12.47 -3.18
C ALA A 42 0.02 11.67 -3.38
N ASP A 43 1.01 12.26 -4.05
CA ASP A 43 2.28 11.61 -4.35
C ASP A 43 3.13 11.47 -3.08
N MET A 44 3.44 10.22 -2.70
CA MET A 44 4.34 9.90 -1.58
C MET A 44 5.77 9.61 -2.07
N GLY A 45 6.05 9.84 -3.34
CA GLY A 45 7.31 9.57 -4.03
C GLY A 45 7.36 8.17 -4.61
N THR A 46 8.54 7.83 -5.12
CA THR A 46 8.76 6.62 -5.92
C THR A 46 9.59 5.57 -5.17
N VAL A 47 9.34 4.30 -5.46
CA VAL A 47 10.12 3.15 -4.97
C VAL A 47 10.63 2.34 -6.16
N ARG A 48 11.94 2.06 -6.18
CA ARG A 48 12.56 1.15 -7.17
C ARG A 48 12.65 -0.25 -6.59
N CYS A 49 12.15 -1.25 -7.29
CA CYS A 49 12.32 -2.66 -6.92
C CYS A 49 12.62 -3.51 -8.14
N SER A 50 13.10 -4.72 -7.89
CA SER A 50 13.37 -5.71 -8.93
C SER A 50 12.81 -7.04 -8.47
N PHE A 51 12.15 -7.74 -9.38
CA PHE A 51 11.65 -9.08 -9.15
C PHE A 51 11.80 -9.86 -10.44
N THR A 52 12.24 -11.12 -10.32
CA THR A 52 12.59 -11.98 -11.44
C THR A 52 13.51 -11.25 -12.45
N ARG A 53 13.04 -10.99 -13.67
CA ARG A 53 13.76 -10.29 -14.75
C ARG A 53 13.39 -8.80 -14.88
N TRP A 54 12.46 -8.33 -14.05
CA TRP A 54 11.92 -6.97 -14.15
C TRP A 54 12.60 -6.02 -13.17
N ARG A 55 12.96 -4.84 -13.66
CA ARG A 55 13.32 -3.69 -12.84
C ARG A 55 12.19 -2.67 -12.98
N VAL A 56 11.45 -2.45 -11.90
CA VAL A 56 10.27 -1.59 -11.91
C VAL A 56 10.46 -0.38 -11.01
N ARG A 57 9.81 0.71 -11.40
CA ARG A 57 9.76 1.96 -10.66
C ARG A 57 8.30 2.25 -10.34
N LEU A 58 7.92 2.01 -9.09
CA LEU A 58 6.54 2.17 -8.61
C LEU A 58 6.37 3.56 -8.00
N ARG A 59 5.37 4.30 -8.46
CA ARG A 59 4.93 5.54 -7.80
C ARG A 59 4.01 5.16 -6.64
N THR A 60 4.25 5.70 -5.46
CA THR A 60 3.42 5.48 -4.27
C THR A 60 2.43 6.63 -4.14
N LEU A 61 1.14 6.31 -4.08
CA LEU A 61 0.06 7.29 -3.92
C LEU A 61 -0.66 7.05 -2.60
N LEU A 62 -0.96 8.14 -1.89
CA LEU A 62 -1.90 8.15 -0.78
C LEU A 62 -3.26 8.58 -1.30
N VAL A 63 -4.24 7.70 -1.22
CA VAL A 63 -5.61 7.98 -1.65
C VAL A 63 -6.53 7.91 -0.44
N PRO A 64 -7.06 9.05 0.03
CA PRO A 64 -8.09 9.06 1.08
C PRO A 64 -9.40 8.48 0.53
N LEU A 65 -9.95 7.49 1.22
CA LEU A 65 -11.27 6.91 0.96
C LEU A 65 -12.25 7.30 2.08
N GLY A 66 -13.55 7.30 1.76
CA GLY A 66 -14.58 7.50 2.77
C GLY A 66 -14.57 6.40 3.84
N GLU A 67 -15.13 6.66 5.03
CA GLU A 67 -15.05 5.74 6.18
C GLU A 67 -15.61 4.32 5.94
N ARG A 68 -16.49 4.16 4.94
CA ARG A 68 -17.13 2.90 4.56
C ARG A 68 -16.92 2.54 3.09
N GLU A 69 -15.99 3.21 2.42
CA GLU A 69 -15.71 3.01 1.01
C GLU A 69 -14.58 2.00 0.87
N ASP A 70 -14.87 0.84 0.28
CA ASP A 70 -13.82 -0.04 -0.21
C ASP A 70 -13.27 0.50 -1.53
N PRO A 71 -11.95 0.35 -1.78
CA PRO A 71 -11.39 0.78 -3.04
C PRO A 71 -12.04 -0.02 -4.19
N PRO A 72 -12.41 0.62 -5.32
CA PRO A 72 -13.00 -0.04 -6.48
C PRO A 72 -11.96 -0.86 -7.25
N LEU A 73 -11.44 -1.91 -6.62
CA LEU A 73 -10.44 -2.82 -7.15
C LEU A 73 -11.09 -4.16 -7.47
N SER A 74 -10.60 -4.83 -8.50
CA SER A 74 -11.06 -6.17 -8.90
C SER A 74 -10.51 -7.31 -8.04
N CYS A 75 -9.85 -6.99 -6.93
CA CYS A 75 -9.13 -7.96 -6.09
C CYS A 75 -9.67 -7.97 -4.65
N GLU A 76 -9.57 -9.14 -4.01
CA GLU A 76 -9.88 -9.28 -2.59
C GLU A 76 -8.82 -8.62 -1.72
N GLY A 77 -9.25 -8.15 -0.55
CA GLY A 77 -8.38 -7.48 0.40
C GLY A 77 -9.13 -7.10 1.67
N ARG A 78 -8.44 -6.39 2.56
CA ARG A 78 -9.01 -5.96 3.83
C ARG A 78 -8.33 -4.69 4.34
N TRP A 79 -9.04 -4.02 5.24
CA TRP A 79 -8.52 -2.89 6.00
C TRP A 79 -7.67 -3.38 7.17
N VAL A 80 -6.45 -2.87 7.23
CA VAL A 80 -5.43 -3.24 8.22
C VAL A 80 -5.11 -2.03 9.09
N GLY A 81 -5.13 -2.24 10.41
CA GLY A 81 -4.78 -1.24 11.41
C GLY A 81 -3.27 -1.08 11.58
N SER A 82 -2.88 -0.13 12.42
CA SER A 82 -1.46 0.23 12.64
C SER A 82 -0.60 -0.93 13.15
N ASP A 83 -1.02 -1.57 14.25
CA ASP A 83 -0.28 -2.67 14.87
C ASP A 83 -0.12 -3.86 13.92
N GLU A 84 -1.20 -4.19 13.23
CA GLU A 84 -1.21 -5.26 12.26
C GLU A 84 -0.32 -4.92 11.05
N LEU A 85 -0.40 -3.71 10.52
CA LEU A 85 0.46 -3.26 9.42
C LEU A 85 1.94 -3.33 9.79
N LEU A 86 2.28 -3.03 11.06
CA LEU A 86 3.63 -3.14 11.57
C LEU A 86 4.12 -4.61 11.59
N ALA A 87 3.26 -5.54 12.00
CA ALA A 87 3.57 -6.96 12.12
C ALA A 87 3.59 -7.71 10.77
N LEU A 88 2.88 -7.22 9.75
CA LEU A 88 2.76 -7.92 8.48
C LEU A 88 4.10 -8.05 7.72
N PRO A 89 4.39 -9.24 7.16
CA PRO A 89 5.51 -9.43 6.26
C PRO A 89 5.16 -8.82 4.89
N LEU A 90 5.76 -7.68 4.59
CA LEU A 90 5.58 -6.98 3.30
C LEU A 90 6.81 -7.17 2.42
N SER A 91 6.60 -7.08 1.10
CA SER A 91 7.71 -6.99 0.15
C SER A 91 8.62 -5.78 0.43
N SER A 92 9.85 -5.79 -0.09
CA SER A 92 10.78 -4.66 0.11
C SER A 92 10.25 -3.31 -0.40
N ALA A 93 9.33 -3.33 -1.36
CA ALA A 93 8.62 -2.12 -1.80
C ALA A 93 7.51 -1.73 -0.81
N GLY A 94 6.68 -2.69 -0.39
CA GLY A 94 5.64 -2.48 0.60
C GLY A 94 6.19 -1.99 1.96
N GLY A 95 7.30 -2.55 2.42
CA GLY A 95 7.97 -2.10 3.65
C GLY A 95 8.45 -0.65 3.58
N ARG A 96 8.85 -0.16 2.39
CA ARG A 96 9.19 1.25 2.18
C ARG A 96 7.95 2.14 2.17
N ALA A 97 6.85 1.70 1.57
CA ALA A 97 5.57 2.42 1.64
C ALA A 97 5.07 2.52 3.10
N ARG A 98 5.12 1.42 3.86
CA ARG A 98 4.81 1.39 5.31
C ARG A 98 5.64 2.41 6.09
N LYS A 99 6.96 2.45 5.87
CA LYS A 99 7.84 3.43 6.52
C LYS A 99 7.42 4.88 6.22
N LYS A 100 6.99 5.17 4.98
CA LYS A 100 6.50 6.51 4.61
C LYS A 100 5.18 6.84 5.30
N LEU A 101 4.24 5.88 5.35
CA LEU A 101 2.94 6.06 6.02
C LEU A 101 3.12 6.41 7.51
N PHE A 102 3.98 5.68 8.22
CA PHE A 102 4.31 5.97 9.62
C PHE A 102 5.14 7.25 9.78
N GLY A 103 6.06 7.52 8.85
CA GLY A 103 6.92 8.70 8.90
C GLY A 103 6.15 10.02 8.71
N LEU A 104 5.12 10.01 7.88
CA LEU A 104 4.22 11.14 7.62
C LEU A 104 3.03 11.20 8.58
N SER A 105 2.95 10.30 9.56
CA SER A 105 1.83 10.21 10.52
C SER A 105 0.45 10.06 9.86
N VAL A 106 0.39 9.48 8.66
CA VAL A 106 -0.87 9.18 7.95
C VAL A 106 -1.67 8.11 8.69
N ILE A 107 -0.95 7.16 9.29
CA ILE A 107 -1.44 6.19 10.24
C ILE A 107 -0.53 6.24 11.46
N PRO A 108 -1.05 6.15 12.70
CA PRO A 108 -0.21 6.13 13.89
C PRO A 108 0.85 5.04 13.78
N CYS A 109 2.05 5.27 14.31
CA CYS A 109 3.07 4.22 14.43
C CYS A 109 3.01 3.64 15.84
N PRO A 110 2.88 2.31 16.02
CA PRO A 110 2.87 1.72 17.35
C PRO A 110 4.21 2.02 18.04
N GLY A 111 4.14 2.51 19.28
CA GLY A 111 5.34 2.82 20.08
C GLY A 111 6.03 4.16 19.78
N ARG A 112 5.54 4.97 18.84
CA ARG A 112 5.97 6.37 18.71
C ARG A 112 5.00 7.24 19.52
N PRO A 113 5.44 7.96 20.56
CA PRO A 113 4.55 8.91 21.23
C PRO A 113 4.10 9.94 20.18
N VAL A 114 2.78 10.09 20.03
CA VAL A 114 2.19 11.20 19.28
C VAL A 114 2.73 12.45 19.95
N ARG A 115 3.54 13.25 19.22
CA ARG A 115 3.88 14.58 19.72
C ARG A 115 2.57 15.36 19.77
N ALA A 116 2.02 15.50 20.96
CA ALA A 116 1.00 16.49 21.25
C ALA A 116 1.63 17.86 21.00
N GLY A 117 1.10 18.62 20.05
CA GLY A 117 1.58 19.95 19.71
C GLY A 117 1.13 20.37 18.33
N ASP A 118 -0.10 20.87 18.25
CA ASP A 118 -0.42 22.17 17.66
C ASP A 118 -1.93 22.40 17.87
N GLY A 119 -2.21 23.09 18.98
CA GLY A 119 -3.47 23.79 19.24
C GLY A 119 -3.24 25.29 19.13
#